data_AF-H3NHN7-F1
#
_entry.id   AF-H3NHN7-F1
#
_cell.length_a   1.000
_cell.length_b   1.000
_cell.length_c   1.000
_cell.angle_alpha   90.00
_cell.angle_beta   90.00
_cell.angle_gamma   90.00
#
_symmetry.space_group_name_H-M   'P 1'
#
loop_
_entity.id
_entity.type
_entity.pdbx_description
1 polymer ?
#
loop_
_entity_poly.entity_id
_entity_poly.type
_entity_poly.pdbx_seq_one_letter_code
_entity_poly.pdbx_strand_id
1 'polypeptide(L)'
;MARSISDQDETRRILLQQMLDYQRYQPFKQFIRQHRRWYSDRLDDLLSLAHAYVHTDLKSIEILAPKVGMTFLTRPSLLQRRVYSYTQGLAIKLEVHEYDDYLRALTPLLVDTLRLVIETTLLPDLDRYLTEVVKETVDGKPLYRGLQWNQALIEEEPNPIQETWKRYYGDYFNYSHYVSSSHLLKIIDDHVEDPTIRQVAGRMRKVEKYARNIVAHELVFVDDHWLEYRLGMNGQDIHQLLMQLNQVAGLTDAQQWQGLVKIQEAIDQELAAVFLNGSDQ
;
A
#
# COMPACT_ATOMS: atom_id res chain seq x y z
N MET A 1 -3.03 -47.69 10.50
CA MET A 1 -1.99 -47.13 11.39
C MET A 1 -2.45 -45.76 11.83
N ALA A 2 -2.91 -45.62 13.08
CA ALA A 2 -3.27 -44.32 13.63
C ALA A 2 -1.98 -43.55 13.93
N ARG A 3 -1.80 -42.38 13.32
CA ARG A 3 -0.72 -41.46 13.71
C ARG A 3 -0.91 -41.08 15.18
N SER A 4 0.18 -40.99 15.95
CA SER A 4 0.11 -40.58 17.34
C SER A 4 -0.45 -39.14 17.43
N ILE A 5 -1.06 -38.78 18.56
CA ILE A 5 -1.59 -37.42 18.77
C ILE A 5 -0.47 -36.38 18.58
N SER A 6 0.76 -36.71 18.99
CA SER A 6 1.97 -35.90 18.78
C SER A 6 2.30 -35.66 17.30
N ASP A 7 2.17 -36.68 16.44
CA ASP A 7 2.45 -36.54 15.00
C ASP A 7 1.40 -35.67 14.29
N GLN A 8 0.16 -35.69 14.77
CA GLN A 8 -0.92 -34.86 14.22
C GLN A 8 -0.73 -33.38 14.59
N ASP A 9 -0.29 -33.10 15.81
CA ASP A 9 -0.03 -31.73 16.27
C ASP A 9 1.18 -31.13 15.56
N GLU A 10 2.25 -31.91 15.34
CA GLU A 10 3.41 -31.46 14.58
C GLU A 10 3.05 -31.15 13.11
N THR A 11 2.28 -32.04 12.46
CA THR A 11 1.79 -31.81 11.08
C THR A 11 0.99 -30.51 10.98
N ARG A 12 0.12 -30.24 11.97
CA ARG A 12 -0.70 -29.04 12.01
C ARG A 12 0.13 -27.78 12.29
N ARG A 13 1.15 -27.85 13.15
CA ARG A 13 2.10 -26.74 13.38
C ARG A 13 2.80 -26.36 12.08
N ILE A 14 3.31 -27.34 11.32
CA ILE A 14 3.94 -27.10 10.02
C ILE A 14 2.95 -26.42 9.06
N LEU A 15 1.70 -26.89 9.00
CA LEU A 15 0.68 -26.28 8.14
C LEU A 15 0.38 -24.82 8.54
N LEU A 16 0.28 -24.55 9.83
CA LEU A 16 0.06 -23.20 10.36
C LEU A 16 1.24 -22.28 10.03
N GLN A 17 2.47 -22.76 10.18
CA GLN A 17 3.65 -22.01 9.78
C GLN A 17 3.63 -21.68 8.28
N GLN A 18 3.34 -22.68 7.44
CA GLN A 18 3.19 -22.44 6.00
C GLN A 18 2.10 -21.41 5.69
N MET A 19 0.97 -21.42 6.41
CA MET A 19 -0.06 -20.40 6.24
C MET A 19 0.47 -19.00 6.55
N LEU A 20 1.33 -18.82 7.56
CA LEU A 20 1.94 -17.52 7.86
C LEU A 20 2.99 -17.13 6.82
N ASP A 21 3.82 -18.07 6.39
CA ASP A 21 4.86 -17.86 5.38
C ASP A 21 4.26 -17.40 4.03
N TYR A 22 3.02 -17.83 3.73
CA TYR A 22 2.25 -17.42 2.56
C TYR A 22 1.15 -16.38 2.87
N GLN A 23 1.22 -15.72 4.05
CA GLN A 23 0.33 -14.64 4.50
C GLN A 23 -1.17 -14.99 4.39
N ARG A 24 -1.52 -16.27 4.60
CA ARG A 24 -2.88 -16.82 4.62
C ARG A 24 -3.54 -16.66 5.99
N TYR A 25 -3.65 -15.43 6.45
CA TYR A 25 -4.18 -15.11 7.79
C TYR A 25 -5.65 -15.51 7.99
N GLN A 26 -6.50 -15.41 6.96
CA GLN A 26 -7.92 -15.77 7.08
C GLN A 26 -8.15 -17.28 7.25
N PRO A 27 -7.56 -18.15 6.42
CA PRO A 27 -7.59 -19.60 6.66
C PRO A 27 -7.02 -19.98 8.03
N PHE A 28 -5.90 -19.37 8.44
CA PHE A 28 -5.31 -19.59 9.76
C PHE A 28 -6.31 -19.26 10.86
N LYS A 29 -6.93 -18.07 10.78
CA LYS A 29 -7.93 -17.60 11.74
C LYS A 29 -9.14 -18.54 11.82
N GLN A 30 -9.67 -18.97 10.68
CA GLN A 30 -10.77 -19.93 10.64
C GLN A 30 -10.39 -21.25 11.32
N PHE A 31 -9.17 -21.72 11.07
CA PHE A 31 -8.67 -22.94 11.65
C PHE A 31 -8.55 -22.87 13.17
N ILE A 32 -7.91 -21.83 13.73
CA ILE A 32 -7.75 -21.74 15.21
C ILE A 32 -9.09 -21.58 15.94
N ARG A 33 -10.08 -20.91 15.34
CA ARG A 33 -11.43 -20.77 15.93
C ARG A 33 -12.14 -22.12 16.08
N GLN A 34 -11.81 -23.09 15.24
CA GLN A 34 -12.33 -24.45 15.32
C GLN A 34 -11.54 -25.33 16.29
N HIS A 35 -10.35 -24.89 16.72
CA HIS A 35 -9.44 -25.65 17.56
C HIS A 35 -9.15 -24.87 18.85
N ARG A 36 -10.04 -24.99 19.86
CA ARG A 36 -9.96 -24.22 21.13
C ARG A 36 -8.60 -24.26 21.82
N ARG A 37 -7.84 -25.35 21.69
CA ARG A 37 -6.49 -25.50 22.26
C ARG A 37 -5.50 -24.47 21.71
N TRP A 38 -5.72 -23.98 20.48
CA TRP A 38 -4.82 -23.06 19.79
C TRP A 38 -5.40 -21.66 19.61
N TYR A 39 -6.47 -21.36 20.33
CA TYR A 39 -7.17 -20.10 20.24
C TYR A 39 -6.80 -19.20 21.42
N SER A 40 -6.48 -17.95 21.12
CA SER A 40 -6.54 -16.84 22.09
C SER A 40 -7.20 -15.64 21.40
N ASP A 41 -7.89 -14.79 22.17
CA ASP A 41 -8.50 -13.57 21.65
C ASP A 41 -7.45 -12.66 21.00
N ARG A 42 -6.27 -12.58 21.63
CA ARG A 42 -5.14 -11.80 21.13
C ARG A 42 -4.62 -12.34 19.79
N LEU A 43 -4.50 -13.66 19.62
CA LEU A 43 -4.09 -14.27 18.36
C LEU A 43 -5.13 -13.99 17.25
N ASP A 44 -6.42 -14.07 17.57
CA ASP A 44 -7.50 -13.74 16.63
C ASP A 44 -7.44 -12.28 16.17
N ASP A 45 -7.22 -11.35 17.09
CA ASP A 45 -7.05 -9.93 16.81
C ASP A 45 -5.76 -9.66 16.00
N LEU A 46 -4.64 -10.32 16.31
CA LEU A 46 -3.38 -10.20 15.57
C LEU A 46 -3.51 -10.70 14.12
N LEU A 47 -4.13 -11.87 13.90
CA LEU A 47 -4.38 -12.39 12.55
C LEU A 47 -5.34 -11.49 11.76
N SER A 48 -6.32 -10.89 12.45
CA SER A 48 -7.22 -9.91 11.85
C SER A 48 -6.50 -8.63 11.45
N LEU A 49 -5.59 -8.15 12.32
CA LEU A 49 -4.76 -6.99 12.05
C LEU A 49 -3.82 -7.25 10.87
N ALA A 50 -3.16 -8.40 10.83
CA ALA A 50 -2.28 -8.78 9.72
C ALA A 50 -3.03 -8.81 8.39
N HIS A 51 -4.23 -9.41 8.37
CA HIS A 51 -5.09 -9.40 7.21
C HIS A 51 -5.47 -7.98 6.78
N ALA A 52 -5.94 -7.15 7.71
CA ALA A 52 -6.29 -5.76 7.44
C ALA A 52 -5.10 -4.96 6.91
N TYR A 53 -3.90 -5.19 7.46
CA TYR A 53 -2.68 -4.50 7.06
C TYR A 53 -2.28 -4.81 5.62
N VAL A 54 -2.22 -6.10 5.25
CA VAL A 54 -1.88 -6.54 3.88
C VAL A 54 -2.89 -6.06 2.84
N HIS A 55 -4.15 -5.86 3.23
CA HIS A 55 -5.21 -5.38 2.34
C HIS A 55 -5.46 -3.86 2.45
N THR A 56 -4.64 -3.14 3.23
CA THR A 56 -4.78 -1.70 3.46
C THR A 56 -6.18 -1.30 3.96
N ASP A 57 -6.83 -2.16 4.75
CA ASP A 57 -8.09 -1.84 5.42
C ASP A 57 -7.81 -0.95 6.64
N LEU A 58 -7.62 0.34 6.37
CA LEU A 58 -7.30 1.34 7.38
C LEU A 58 -8.34 1.43 8.50
N LYS A 59 -9.61 1.12 8.22
CA LYS A 59 -10.68 1.15 9.23
C LYS A 59 -10.47 0.04 10.26
N SER A 60 -10.18 -1.17 9.79
CA SER A 60 -9.88 -2.30 10.67
C SER A 60 -8.56 -2.10 11.40
N ILE A 61 -7.53 -1.54 10.75
CA ILE A 61 -6.24 -1.21 11.41
C ILE A 61 -6.45 -0.22 12.56
N GLU A 62 -7.25 0.83 12.37
CA GLU A 62 -7.56 1.83 13.41
C GLU A 62 -8.16 1.19 14.67
N ILE A 63 -9.02 0.18 14.48
CA ILE A 63 -9.71 -0.51 15.58
C ILE A 63 -8.81 -1.56 16.23
N LEU A 64 -8.07 -2.34 15.43
CA LEU A 64 -7.35 -3.53 15.90
C LEU A 64 -5.96 -3.20 16.45
N ALA A 65 -5.24 -2.25 15.86
CA ALA A 65 -3.87 -1.94 16.27
C ALA A 65 -3.79 -1.52 17.76
N PRO A 66 -4.68 -0.68 18.31
CA PRO A 66 -4.67 -0.38 19.74
C PRO A 66 -4.93 -1.59 20.64
N LYS A 67 -5.81 -2.52 20.24
CA LYS A 67 -6.15 -3.72 21.04
C LYS A 67 -4.95 -4.62 21.31
N VAL A 68 -4.05 -4.73 20.33
CA VAL A 68 -2.85 -5.57 20.42
C VAL A 68 -1.59 -4.79 20.85
N GLY A 69 -1.74 -3.51 21.19
CA GLY A 69 -0.64 -2.66 21.67
C GLY A 69 0.23 -2.07 20.56
N MET A 70 -0.24 -2.03 19.31
CA MET A 70 0.48 -1.54 18.13
C MET A 70 0.01 -0.15 17.68
N THR A 71 -0.28 0.75 18.62
CA THR A 71 -0.79 2.11 18.35
C THR A 71 0.11 2.95 17.45
N PHE A 72 1.39 2.58 17.27
CA PHE A 72 2.26 3.26 16.32
C PHE A 72 1.71 3.21 14.89
N LEU A 73 1.00 2.15 14.48
CA LEU A 73 0.43 2.00 13.14
C LEU A 73 -0.65 3.04 12.81
N THR A 74 -1.25 3.68 13.82
CA THR A 74 -2.32 4.67 13.63
C THR A 74 -1.85 6.12 13.76
N ARG A 75 -0.60 6.35 14.20
CA ARG A 75 -0.03 7.70 14.40
C ARG A 75 0.15 8.53 13.11
N PRO A 76 0.60 7.96 11.97
CA PRO A 76 0.77 8.75 10.75
C PRO A 76 -0.57 9.24 10.19
N SER A 77 -0.52 10.20 9.25
CA SER A 77 -1.74 10.68 8.56
C SER A 77 -2.42 9.56 7.77
N LEU A 78 -3.71 9.72 7.45
CA LEU A 78 -4.45 8.76 6.61
C LEU A 78 -3.72 8.41 5.30
N LEU A 79 -3.18 9.43 4.62
CA LEU A 79 -2.42 9.27 3.38
C LEU A 79 -1.13 8.47 3.60
N GLN A 80 -0.36 8.83 4.64
CA GLN A 80 0.88 8.11 5.00
C GLN A 80 0.60 6.65 5.35
N ARG A 81 -0.40 6.37 6.19
CA ARG A 81 -0.80 5.00 6.59
C ARG A 81 -1.20 4.16 5.39
N ARG A 82 -1.90 4.76 4.43
CA ARG A 82 -2.25 4.12 3.15
C ARG A 82 -0.98 3.71 2.40
N VAL A 83 -0.03 4.64 2.22
CA VAL A 83 1.22 4.34 1.50
C VAL A 83 2.08 3.29 2.23
N TYR A 84 2.23 3.39 3.56
CA TYR A 84 2.98 2.41 4.35
C TYR A 84 2.44 0.98 4.22
N SER A 85 1.14 0.80 4.48
CA SER A 85 0.51 -0.52 4.48
C SER A 85 0.41 -1.08 3.05
N TYR A 86 0.04 -0.25 2.07
CA TYR A 86 -0.09 -0.67 0.68
C TYR A 86 1.27 -1.07 0.08
N THR A 87 2.35 -0.32 0.37
CA THR A 87 3.70 -0.66 -0.10
C THR A 87 4.19 -1.98 0.49
N GLN A 88 3.98 -2.22 1.79
CA GLN A 88 4.35 -3.49 2.42
C GLN A 88 3.51 -4.67 1.94
N GLY A 89 2.20 -4.47 1.72
CA GLY A 89 1.34 -5.48 1.09
C GLY A 89 1.77 -5.79 -0.35
N LEU A 90 2.26 -4.77 -1.07
CA LEU A 90 2.76 -4.91 -2.44
C LEU A 90 4.09 -5.69 -2.50
N ALA A 91 4.96 -5.55 -1.50
CA ALA A 91 6.20 -6.31 -1.41
C ALA A 91 5.94 -7.84 -1.40
N ILE A 92 4.88 -8.29 -0.73
CA ILE A 92 4.47 -9.70 -0.73
C ILE A 92 4.20 -10.18 -2.16
N LYS A 93 3.46 -9.41 -2.96
CA LYS A 93 3.14 -9.77 -4.36
C LYS A 93 4.41 -9.94 -5.19
N LEU A 94 5.40 -9.08 -4.97
CA LEU A 94 6.69 -9.20 -5.62
C LEU A 94 7.44 -10.48 -5.18
N GLU A 95 7.47 -10.77 -3.88
CA GLU A 95 8.13 -11.96 -3.32
C GLU A 95 7.56 -13.26 -3.89
N VAL A 96 6.23 -13.32 -4.08
CA VAL A 96 5.57 -14.49 -4.68
C VAL A 96 5.48 -14.43 -6.22
N HIS A 97 6.19 -13.50 -6.86
CA HIS A 97 6.29 -13.34 -8.32
C HIS A 97 4.94 -13.05 -9.01
N GLU A 98 3.99 -12.45 -8.29
CA GLU A 98 2.73 -11.90 -8.84
C GLU A 98 2.97 -10.53 -9.50
N TYR A 99 3.84 -10.49 -10.54
CA TYR A 99 4.29 -9.23 -11.17
C TYR A 99 3.16 -8.42 -11.78
N ASP A 100 2.14 -9.06 -12.34
CA ASP A 100 1.05 -8.38 -13.02
C ASP A 100 0.16 -7.61 -12.03
N ASP A 101 -0.20 -8.25 -10.92
CA ASP A 101 -0.88 -7.60 -9.80
C ASP A 101 -0.01 -6.55 -9.13
N TYR A 102 1.29 -6.83 -8.96
CA TYR A 102 2.25 -5.85 -8.43
C TYR A 102 2.23 -4.57 -9.27
N LEU A 103 2.37 -4.71 -10.59
CA LEU A 103 2.37 -3.57 -11.50
C LEU A 103 1.03 -2.84 -11.51
N ARG A 104 -0.11 -3.54 -11.57
CA ARG A 104 -1.45 -2.91 -11.61
C ARG A 104 -1.69 -2.02 -10.39
N ALA A 105 -1.20 -2.44 -9.23
CA ALA A 105 -1.29 -1.73 -7.96
C ALA A 105 -0.43 -0.45 -7.90
N LEU A 106 0.56 -0.26 -8.78
CA LEU A 106 1.47 0.89 -8.70
C LEU A 106 0.79 2.25 -8.96
N THR A 107 -0.19 2.36 -9.85
CA THR A 107 -0.81 3.66 -10.18
C THR A 107 -1.46 4.35 -8.99
N PRO A 108 -2.40 3.73 -8.26
CA PRO A 108 -3.02 4.40 -7.11
C PRO A 108 -1.97 4.75 -6.04
N LEU A 109 -0.99 3.86 -5.79
CA LEU A 109 0.11 4.14 -4.87
C LEU A 109 0.95 5.34 -5.32
N LEU A 110 1.31 5.40 -6.61
CA LEU A 110 2.11 6.48 -7.17
C LEU A 110 1.40 7.83 -7.06
N VAL A 111 0.09 7.88 -7.29
CA VAL A 111 -0.69 9.12 -7.08
C VAL A 111 -0.56 9.61 -5.64
N ASP A 112 -0.70 8.71 -4.66
CA ASP A 112 -0.61 9.06 -3.24
C ASP A 112 0.80 9.43 -2.80
N THR A 113 1.82 8.69 -3.25
CA THR A 113 3.20 9.02 -2.91
C THR A 113 3.63 10.34 -3.54
N LEU A 114 3.23 10.65 -4.78
CA LEU A 114 3.54 11.95 -5.40
C LEU A 114 2.81 13.12 -4.72
N ARG A 115 1.60 12.90 -4.17
CA ARG A 115 0.95 13.90 -3.30
C ARG A 115 1.79 14.17 -2.06
N LEU A 116 2.26 13.12 -1.36
CA LEU A 116 3.13 13.26 -0.20
C LEU A 116 4.46 13.97 -0.54
N VAL A 117 5.03 13.72 -1.72
CA VAL A 117 6.22 14.46 -2.20
C VAL A 117 5.90 15.95 -2.27
N ILE A 118 4.80 16.34 -2.92
CA ILE A 118 4.41 17.76 -3.04
C ILE A 118 4.12 18.36 -1.67
N GLU A 119 3.39 17.67 -0.80
CA GLU A 119 3.09 18.13 0.57
C GLU A 119 4.35 18.36 1.39
N THR A 120 5.33 17.45 1.28
CA THR A 120 6.57 17.52 2.06
C THR A 120 7.55 18.58 1.54
N THR A 121 7.51 18.90 0.24
CA THR A 121 8.56 19.70 -0.41
C THR A 121 8.13 21.08 -0.88
N LEU A 122 6.84 21.29 -1.16
CA LEU A 122 6.35 22.48 -1.86
C LEU A 122 5.09 23.06 -1.23
N LEU A 123 4.05 22.24 -1.07
CA LEU A 123 2.71 22.70 -0.76
C LEU A 123 2.08 21.81 0.34
N PRO A 124 2.38 22.06 1.63
CA PRO A 124 1.93 21.22 2.74
C PRO A 124 0.42 21.04 2.87
N ASP A 125 -0.37 21.95 2.31
CA ASP A 125 -1.84 21.90 2.28
C ASP A 125 -2.38 21.61 0.86
N LEU A 126 -1.72 20.70 0.13
CA LEU A 126 -2.15 20.29 -1.22
C LEU A 126 -3.61 19.83 -1.23
N ASP A 127 -4.04 19.13 -0.18
CA ASP A 127 -5.39 18.57 -0.06
C ASP A 127 -6.50 19.63 -0.10
N ARG A 128 -6.23 20.88 0.28
CA ARG A 128 -7.17 22.00 0.09
C ARG A 128 -7.57 22.18 -1.38
N TYR A 129 -6.67 21.90 -2.33
CA TYR A 129 -6.92 22.05 -3.76
C TYR A 129 -7.54 20.80 -4.40
N LEU A 130 -7.90 19.79 -3.60
CA LEU A 130 -8.51 18.55 -4.08
C LEU A 130 -9.96 18.49 -3.63
N THR A 131 -10.81 17.82 -4.41
CA THR A 131 -12.21 17.62 -4.06
C THR A 131 -12.64 16.20 -4.40
N GLU A 132 -13.30 15.54 -3.45
CA GLU A 132 -13.88 14.22 -3.65
C GLU A 132 -15.05 14.29 -4.61
N VAL A 133 -15.01 13.42 -5.63
CA VAL A 133 -16.12 13.24 -6.55
C VAL A 133 -16.97 12.08 -6.05
N VAL A 134 -18.18 12.39 -5.62
CA VAL A 134 -19.20 11.41 -5.27
C VAL A 134 -20.33 11.51 -6.29
N LYS A 135 -20.71 10.37 -6.87
CA LYS A 135 -21.85 10.27 -7.79
C LYS A 135 -22.93 9.38 -7.17
N GLU A 136 -24.19 9.71 -7.39
CA GLU A 136 -25.28 8.83 -7.01
C GLU A 136 -25.34 7.62 -7.95
N THR A 137 -25.57 6.44 -7.38
CA THR A 137 -25.95 5.25 -8.15
C THR A 137 -27.39 5.39 -8.64
N VAL A 138 -27.81 4.47 -9.53
CA VAL A 138 -29.22 4.38 -10.00
C VAL A 138 -30.21 4.28 -8.82
N ASP A 139 -29.79 3.67 -7.71
CA ASP A 139 -30.59 3.50 -6.49
C ASP A 139 -30.42 4.64 -5.46
N GLY A 140 -29.80 5.77 -5.83
CA GLY A 140 -29.62 6.94 -4.97
C GLY A 140 -28.54 6.79 -3.89
N LYS A 141 -27.64 5.80 -3.99
CA LYS A 141 -26.54 5.63 -3.02
C LYS A 141 -25.32 6.46 -3.43
N PRO A 142 -24.65 7.16 -2.50
CA PRO A 142 -23.41 7.87 -2.82
C PRO A 142 -22.29 6.88 -3.14
N LEU A 143 -21.62 7.08 -4.28
CA LEU A 143 -20.48 6.29 -4.73
C LEU A 143 -19.29 7.23 -4.98
N TYR A 144 -18.23 7.05 -4.19
CA TYR A 144 -16.96 7.72 -4.43
C TYR A 144 -16.34 7.30 -5.78
N ARG A 145 -15.83 8.27 -6.54
CA ARG A 145 -15.28 8.06 -7.89
C ARG A 145 -13.82 8.47 -8.02
N GLY A 146 -13.28 9.26 -7.11
CA GLY A 146 -11.91 9.76 -7.17
C GLY A 146 -11.79 11.20 -6.69
N LEU A 147 -10.60 11.76 -6.85
CA LEU A 147 -10.30 13.16 -6.56
C LEU A 147 -10.24 13.96 -7.85
N GLN A 148 -10.76 15.18 -7.83
CA GLN A 148 -10.58 16.19 -8.86
C GLN A 148 -9.84 17.40 -8.28
N TRP A 149 -9.30 18.23 -9.17
CA TRP A 149 -8.71 19.51 -8.81
C TRP A 149 -9.83 20.53 -8.56
N ASN A 150 -9.75 21.26 -7.44
CA ASN A 150 -10.71 22.31 -7.11
C ASN A 150 -10.36 23.58 -7.89
N GLN A 151 -11.04 23.79 -9.02
CA GLN A 151 -10.82 24.95 -9.89
C GLN A 151 -10.95 26.28 -9.14
N ALA A 152 -12.00 26.45 -8.34
CA ALA A 152 -12.27 27.71 -7.67
C ALA A 152 -11.12 28.12 -6.75
N LEU A 153 -10.58 27.18 -5.97
CA LEU A 153 -9.45 27.44 -5.08
C LEU A 153 -8.12 27.61 -5.83
N ILE A 154 -7.90 26.87 -6.92
CA ILE A 154 -6.67 26.99 -7.73
C ILE A 154 -6.63 28.33 -8.47
N GLU A 155 -7.78 28.87 -8.88
CA GLU A 155 -7.86 30.13 -9.64
C GLU A 155 -8.07 31.37 -8.74
N GLU A 156 -8.33 31.17 -7.44
CA GLU A 156 -8.54 32.26 -6.48
C GLU A 156 -7.28 33.12 -6.30
N GLU A 157 -6.12 32.48 -6.13
CA GLU A 157 -4.84 33.14 -5.87
C GLU A 157 -3.71 32.47 -6.65
N PRO A 158 -2.66 33.22 -7.08
CA PRO A 158 -1.49 32.63 -7.73
C PRO A 158 -0.83 31.54 -6.87
N ASN A 159 -0.64 30.36 -7.45
CA ASN A 159 -0.04 29.21 -6.77
C ASN A 159 0.69 28.29 -7.76
N PRO A 160 1.58 27.40 -7.27
CA PRO A 160 2.35 26.51 -8.14
C PRO A 160 1.50 25.62 -9.07
N ILE A 161 0.31 25.21 -8.62
CA ILE A 161 -0.60 24.38 -9.42
C ILE A 161 -1.09 25.18 -10.63
N GLN A 162 -1.59 26.39 -10.42
CA GLN A 162 -2.06 27.27 -11.49
C GLN A 162 -0.93 27.61 -12.49
N GLU A 163 0.27 27.92 -11.98
CA GLU A 163 1.45 28.21 -12.81
C GLU A 163 1.84 27.02 -13.70
N THR A 164 1.91 25.83 -13.11
CA THR A 164 2.16 24.59 -13.85
C THR A 164 1.08 24.38 -14.91
N TRP A 165 -0.19 24.66 -14.61
CA TRP A 165 -1.29 24.34 -15.53
C TRP A 165 -1.21 25.23 -16.76
N LYS A 166 -0.98 26.52 -16.53
CA LYS A 166 -0.78 27.50 -17.58
C LYS A 166 0.43 27.16 -18.45
N ARG A 167 1.53 26.69 -17.85
CA ARG A 167 2.73 26.26 -18.59
C ARG A 167 2.48 25.07 -19.51
N TYR A 168 1.79 24.04 -19.02
CA TYR A 168 1.63 22.76 -19.77
C TYR A 168 0.36 22.67 -20.61
N TYR A 169 -0.67 23.43 -20.29
CA TYR A 169 -1.99 23.34 -20.92
C TYR A 169 -2.56 24.69 -21.36
N GLY A 170 -1.91 25.82 -21.02
CA GLY A 170 -2.48 27.15 -21.23
C GLY A 170 -3.80 27.33 -20.46
N ASP A 171 -4.77 27.98 -21.09
CA ASP A 171 -6.10 28.21 -20.50
C ASP A 171 -7.06 27.01 -20.67
N TYR A 172 -6.55 25.84 -21.10
CA TYR A 172 -7.35 24.67 -21.50
C TYR A 172 -7.25 23.48 -20.54
N PHE A 173 -6.73 23.68 -19.33
CA PHE A 173 -6.71 22.59 -18.35
C PHE A 173 -8.15 22.17 -17.97
N ASN A 174 -8.46 20.88 -18.09
CA ASN A 174 -9.76 20.36 -17.73
C ASN A 174 -9.80 19.90 -16.26
N TYR A 175 -10.35 20.76 -15.38
CA TYR A 175 -10.55 20.44 -13.95
C TYR A 175 -11.54 19.29 -13.70
N SER A 176 -12.33 18.89 -14.70
CA SER A 176 -13.19 17.72 -14.61
C SER A 176 -12.41 16.39 -14.70
N HIS A 177 -11.12 16.41 -15.02
CA HIS A 177 -10.29 15.21 -14.99
C HIS A 177 -9.87 14.86 -13.57
N TYR A 178 -9.82 13.56 -13.27
CA TYR A 178 -9.31 13.10 -11.99
C TYR A 178 -7.84 13.49 -11.82
N VAL A 179 -7.43 13.70 -10.57
CA VAL A 179 -6.03 13.86 -10.17
C VAL A 179 -5.26 12.65 -10.66
N SER A 180 -4.16 12.88 -11.38
CA SER A 180 -3.36 11.83 -11.99
C SER A 180 -1.88 11.98 -11.64
N SER A 181 -1.15 10.87 -11.68
CA SER A 181 0.31 10.85 -11.51
C SER A 181 1.02 11.79 -12.51
N SER A 182 0.45 12.00 -13.71
CA SER A 182 1.01 12.95 -14.68
C SER A 182 0.80 14.40 -14.28
N HIS A 183 -0.32 14.74 -13.63
CA HIS A 183 -0.54 16.10 -13.12
C HIS A 183 0.47 16.40 -12.01
N LEU A 184 0.60 15.48 -11.06
CA LEU A 184 1.49 15.61 -9.90
C LEU A 184 2.97 15.67 -10.32
N LEU A 185 3.39 14.83 -11.28
CA LEU A 185 4.76 14.89 -11.80
C LEU A 185 5.09 16.25 -12.43
N LYS A 186 4.15 16.87 -13.16
CA LYS A 186 4.39 18.19 -13.75
C LYS A 186 4.62 19.28 -12.69
N ILE A 187 3.86 19.24 -11.58
CA ILE A 187 4.11 20.14 -10.44
C ILE A 187 5.53 19.92 -9.90
N ILE A 188 5.90 18.65 -9.69
CA ILE A 188 7.22 18.29 -9.15
C ILE A 188 8.34 18.76 -10.10
N ASP A 189 8.18 18.54 -11.41
CA ASP A 189 9.17 18.95 -12.41
C ASP A 189 9.33 20.48 -12.51
N ASP A 190 8.25 21.24 -12.32
CA ASP A 190 8.26 22.70 -12.40
C ASP A 190 8.82 23.38 -11.15
N HIS A 191 8.50 22.86 -9.96
CA HIS A 191 8.65 23.62 -8.72
C HIS A 191 9.53 22.96 -7.65
N VAL A 192 9.72 21.64 -7.68
CA VAL A 192 10.60 20.99 -6.69
C VAL A 192 12.04 21.16 -7.14
N GLU A 193 12.86 21.85 -6.35
CA GLU A 193 14.24 22.19 -6.71
C GLU A 193 15.17 20.97 -6.77
N ASP A 194 14.98 20.01 -5.86
CA ASP A 194 15.85 18.85 -5.70
C ASP A 194 15.80 17.94 -6.95
N PRO A 195 16.92 17.82 -7.69
CA PRO A 195 16.98 17.02 -8.91
C PRO A 195 16.80 15.52 -8.64
N THR A 196 17.19 15.02 -7.46
CA THR A 196 17.01 13.62 -7.08
C THR A 196 15.53 13.29 -6.96
N ILE A 197 14.73 14.18 -6.36
CA ILE A 197 13.27 13.99 -6.24
C ILE A 197 12.62 13.92 -7.62
N ARG A 198 12.92 14.89 -8.50
CA ARG A 198 12.42 14.90 -9.89
C ARG A 198 12.83 13.64 -10.64
N GLN A 199 14.09 13.20 -10.49
CA GLN A 199 14.60 12.01 -11.14
C GLN A 199 13.85 10.75 -10.70
N VAL A 200 13.69 10.54 -9.38
CA VAL A 200 13.03 9.35 -8.82
C VAL A 200 11.54 9.34 -9.20
N ALA A 201 10.82 10.46 -9.06
CA ALA A 201 9.43 10.59 -9.47
C ALA A 201 9.24 10.33 -10.98
N GLY A 202 10.10 10.92 -11.81
CA GLY A 202 10.08 10.72 -13.26
C GLY A 202 10.35 9.27 -13.67
N ARG A 203 11.30 8.59 -13.01
CA ARG A 203 11.57 7.16 -13.25
C ARG A 203 10.38 6.28 -12.85
N MET A 204 9.74 6.53 -11.71
CA MET A 204 8.53 5.78 -11.33
C MET A 204 7.37 6.03 -12.30
N ARG A 205 7.21 7.25 -12.81
CA ARG A 205 6.22 7.54 -13.85
C ARG A 205 6.50 6.79 -15.16
N LYS A 206 7.78 6.58 -15.51
CA LYS A 206 8.17 5.72 -16.65
C LYS A 206 7.76 4.27 -16.41
N VAL A 207 7.98 3.73 -15.21
CA VAL A 207 7.48 2.38 -14.85
C VAL A 207 5.96 2.32 -15.02
N GLU A 208 5.21 3.32 -14.57
CA GLU A 208 3.75 3.32 -14.77
C GLU A 208 3.36 3.37 -16.26
N LYS A 209 3.97 4.27 -17.03
CA LYS A 209 3.64 4.49 -18.45
C LYS A 209 3.96 3.28 -19.33
N TYR A 210 5.12 2.68 -19.08
CA TYR A 210 5.68 1.63 -19.92
C TYR A 210 5.40 0.26 -19.31
N ALA A 211 5.67 0.05 -18.04
CA ALA A 211 5.31 -1.13 -17.24
C ALA A 211 3.80 -1.39 -17.13
N ARG A 212 3.21 -0.69 -16.16
CA ARG A 212 1.86 -0.92 -15.67
C ARG A 212 0.78 -0.74 -16.73
N ASN A 213 0.90 0.27 -17.59
CA ASN A 213 -0.16 0.63 -18.54
C ASN A 213 -0.52 -0.53 -19.49
N ILE A 214 0.47 -1.23 -20.04
CA ILE A 214 0.21 -2.39 -20.90
C ILE A 214 -0.39 -3.56 -20.10
N VAL A 215 0.12 -3.83 -18.91
CA VAL A 215 -0.37 -4.93 -18.04
C VAL A 215 -1.81 -4.72 -17.57
N ALA A 216 -2.25 -3.48 -17.46
CA ALA A 216 -3.63 -3.13 -17.09
C ALA A 216 -4.62 -3.23 -18.26
N HIS A 217 -4.16 -3.20 -19.52
CA HIS A 217 -5.01 -3.18 -20.71
C HIS A 217 -4.87 -4.42 -21.60
N GLU A 218 -3.81 -5.20 -21.43
CA GLU A 218 -3.49 -6.36 -22.26
C GLU A 218 -3.25 -7.61 -21.39
N LEU A 219 -3.52 -8.79 -21.97
CA LEU A 219 -3.17 -10.07 -21.36
C LEU A 219 -1.74 -10.44 -21.76
N VAL A 220 -0.78 -10.15 -20.89
CA VAL A 220 0.64 -10.43 -21.11
C VAL A 220 1.22 -11.24 -19.95
N PHE A 221 2.11 -12.18 -20.26
CA PHE A 221 2.93 -12.83 -19.24
C PHE A 221 4.06 -11.88 -18.86
N VAL A 222 4.22 -11.63 -17.56
CA VAL A 222 5.20 -10.69 -17.01
C VAL A 222 6.13 -11.44 -16.08
N ASP A 223 7.43 -11.32 -16.35
CA ASP A 223 8.53 -11.78 -15.50
C ASP A 223 9.65 -10.73 -15.51
N ASP A 224 10.74 -11.00 -14.80
CA ASP A 224 11.89 -10.09 -14.74
C ASP A 224 12.52 -9.85 -16.11
N HIS A 225 12.60 -10.87 -16.98
CA HIS A 225 13.15 -10.70 -18.32
C HIS A 225 12.29 -9.72 -19.16
N TRP A 226 10.98 -9.82 -19.07
CA TRP A 226 10.05 -8.89 -19.72
C TRP A 226 10.22 -7.46 -19.19
N LEU A 227 10.41 -7.30 -17.87
CA LEU A 227 10.66 -6.01 -17.23
C LEU A 227 11.99 -5.41 -17.67
N GLU A 228 13.07 -6.19 -17.66
CA GLU A 228 14.41 -5.76 -18.08
C GLU A 228 14.42 -5.32 -19.54
N TYR A 229 13.81 -6.09 -20.43
CA TYR A 229 13.70 -5.71 -21.85
C TYR A 229 13.01 -4.35 -22.05
N ARG A 230 11.99 -4.07 -21.23
CA ARG A 230 11.11 -2.91 -21.43
C ARG A 230 11.55 -1.66 -20.67
N LEU A 231 12.20 -1.84 -19.52
CA LEU A 231 12.52 -0.79 -18.56
C LEU A 231 14.00 -0.73 -18.19
N GLY A 232 14.79 -1.76 -18.51
CA GLY A 232 16.15 -1.92 -18.01
C GLY A 232 16.22 -2.15 -16.50
N MET A 233 15.14 -2.66 -15.90
CA MET A 233 14.97 -2.89 -14.47
C MET A 233 14.17 -4.18 -14.26
N ASN A 234 14.56 -5.00 -13.30
CA ASN A 234 13.74 -6.12 -12.84
C ASN A 234 12.73 -5.67 -11.77
N GLY A 235 11.90 -6.58 -11.25
CA GLY A 235 10.90 -6.26 -10.23
C GLY A 235 11.50 -5.70 -8.94
N GLN A 236 12.66 -6.18 -8.52
CA GLN A 236 13.36 -5.69 -7.32
C GLN A 236 13.90 -4.27 -7.52
N ASP A 237 14.47 -3.96 -8.68
CA ASP A 237 14.92 -2.60 -9.01
C ASP A 237 13.76 -1.60 -8.99
N ILE A 238 12.60 -2.00 -9.51
CA ILE A 238 11.37 -1.19 -9.48
C ILE A 238 10.92 -0.97 -8.03
N HIS A 239 10.98 -1.99 -7.18
CA HIS A 239 10.61 -1.87 -5.77
C HIS A 239 11.57 -0.96 -5.00
N GLN A 240 12.88 -1.09 -5.23
CA GLN A 240 13.87 -0.18 -4.66
C GLN A 240 13.64 1.26 -5.09
N LEU A 241 13.27 1.49 -6.35
CA LEU A 241 12.91 2.82 -6.83
C LEU A 241 11.64 3.36 -6.17
N LEU A 242 10.64 2.51 -5.91
CA LEU A 242 9.45 2.87 -5.13
C LEU A 242 9.83 3.25 -3.68
N MET A 243 10.73 2.49 -3.06
CA MET A 243 11.22 2.80 -1.71
C MET A 243 12.00 4.12 -1.66
N GLN A 244 12.82 4.42 -2.68
CA GLN A 244 13.46 5.73 -2.83
C GLN A 244 12.42 6.85 -2.97
N LEU A 245 11.35 6.63 -3.74
CA LEU A 245 10.27 7.60 -3.89
C LEU A 245 9.57 7.86 -2.55
N ASN A 246 9.27 6.80 -1.79
CA ASN A 246 8.67 6.90 -0.46
C ASN A 246 9.59 7.65 0.53
N GLN A 247 10.91 7.44 0.46
CA GLN A 247 11.87 8.17 1.29
C GLN A 247 11.85 9.68 1.00
N VAL A 248 11.87 10.08 -0.27
CA VAL A 248 11.79 11.50 -0.64
C VAL A 248 10.41 12.11 -0.39
N ALA A 249 9.37 11.27 -0.26
CA ALA A 249 8.03 11.68 0.17
C ALA A 249 7.92 11.87 1.70
N GLY A 250 9.05 11.87 2.43
CA GLY A 250 9.08 12.08 3.88
C GLY A 250 8.70 10.86 4.72
N LEU A 251 8.51 9.68 4.12
CA LEU A 251 8.16 8.45 4.83
C LEU A 251 9.40 7.76 5.42
N THR A 252 10.04 8.40 6.40
CA THR A 252 11.33 7.96 6.96
C THR A 252 11.22 7.19 8.29
N ASP A 253 10.02 7.07 8.87
CA ASP A 253 9.82 6.33 10.12
C ASP A 253 10.07 4.82 9.92
N ALA A 254 11.21 4.36 10.45
CA ALA A 254 11.62 2.96 10.39
C ALA A 254 10.64 2.01 11.10
N GLN A 255 9.97 2.47 12.16
CA GLN A 255 9.01 1.64 12.88
C GLN A 255 7.78 1.35 11.99
N GLN A 256 7.35 2.30 11.17
CA GLN A 256 6.24 2.09 10.21
C GLN A 256 6.62 1.09 9.12
N TRP A 257 7.85 1.17 8.60
CA TRP A 257 8.36 0.23 7.60
C TRP A 257 8.55 -1.20 8.13
N GLN A 258 8.64 -1.36 9.45
CA GLN A 258 8.63 -2.66 10.13
C GLN A 258 7.22 -3.10 10.55
N GLY A 259 6.16 -2.43 10.09
CA GLY A 259 4.79 -2.68 10.55
C GLY A 259 4.36 -4.14 10.37
N LEU A 260 4.48 -4.68 9.16
CA LEU A 260 4.10 -6.07 8.88
C LEU A 260 4.98 -7.08 9.63
N VAL A 261 6.30 -6.85 9.68
CA VAL A 261 7.24 -7.69 10.42
C VAL A 261 6.89 -7.75 11.90
N LYS A 262 6.61 -6.60 12.53
CA LYS A 262 6.21 -6.54 13.95
C LYS A 262 4.88 -7.23 14.22
N ILE A 263 3.95 -7.21 13.26
CA ILE A 263 2.70 -7.96 13.36
C ILE A 263 2.99 -9.47 13.33
N GLN A 264 3.84 -9.92 12.40
CA GLN A 264 4.24 -11.34 12.28
C GLN A 264 4.98 -11.83 13.52
N GLU A 265 5.97 -11.07 14.02
CA GLU A 265 6.70 -11.38 15.26
C GLU A 265 5.75 -11.55 16.45
N ALA A 266 4.72 -10.71 16.56
CA ALA A 266 3.73 -10.82 17.62
C ALA A 266 2.82 -12.05 17.46
N ILE A 267 2.48 -12.44 16.22
CA ILE A 267 1.75 -13.69 15.94
C ILE A 267 2.59 -14.89 16.36
N ASP A 268 3.87 -14.93 16.00
CA ASP A 268 4.78 -16.03 16.32
C ASP A 268 4.98 -16.17 17.84
N GLN A 269 5.14 -15.05 18.55
CA GLN A 269 5.22 -15.03 20.01
C GLN A 269 3.96 -15.58 20.66
N GLU A 270 2.78 -15.15 20.20
CA GLU A 270 1.50 -15.60 20.73
C GLU A 270 1.28 -17.10 20.45
N LEU A 271 1.64 -17.56 19.25
CA LEU A 271 1.57 -18.97 18.89
C LEU A 271 2.50 -19.83 19.74
N ALA A 272 3.73 -19.40 19.98
CA ALA A 272 4.65 -20.11 20.86
C ALA A 272 4.08 -20.25 22.28
N ALA A 273 3.48 -19.19 22.83
CA ALA A 273 2.84 -19.23 24.14
C ALA A 273 1.65 -20.20 24.19
N VAL A 274 0.80 -20.15 23.16
CA VAL A 274 -0.36 -21.04 23.03
C VAL A 274 0.05 -22.50 22.83
N PHE A 275 1.11 -22.77 22.05
CA PHE A 275 1.63 -24.12 21.84
C PHE A 275 2.30 -24.70 23.07
N LEU A 276 3.02 -23.89 23.87
CA LEU A 276 3.60 -24.32 25.14
C LEU A 276 2.52 -24.67 26.16
N ASN A 277 1.55 -23.77 26.37
CA ASN A 277 0.45 -23.98 27.32
C ASN A 277 -0.50 -25.12 26.91
N GLY A 278 -0.58 -25.42 25.61
CA GLY A 278 -1.37 -26.54 25.11
C GLY A 278 -0.74 -27.91 25.38
N SER A 279 0.56 -28.01 25.70
CA SER A 279 1.29 -29.29 25.87
C SER A 279 0.95 -30.01 27.18
N ASP A 280 0.42 -29.29 28.17
CA ASP A 280 0.22 -29.75 29.55
C ASP A 280 -1.21 -30.25 29.84
N GLN A 281 -2.04 -30.50 28.81
CA GLN A 281 -3.39 -31.09 28.90
C GLN A 281 -3.55 -32.24 27.91
#